data_AF-A0A818MJI2-F1
#
_entry.id   AF-A0A818MJI2-F1
#
_cell.length_a   1.000
_cell.length_b   1.000
_cell.length_c   1.000
_cell.angle_alpha   90.00
_cell.angle_beta   90.00
_cell.angle_gamma   90.00
#
_symmetry.space_group_name_H-M   'P 1'
#
loop_
_entity.id
_entity.type
_entity.pdbx_description
1 polymer ?
#
loop_
_entity_poly.entity_id
_entity_poly.type
_entity_poly.pdbx_seq_one_letter_code
_entity_poly.pdbx_strand_id
1 'polypeptide(L)'
;LQWNKRPGAILDASCILARIILDDSQQVQQAKLYDGKFNFEISNRLTSTKLNQIFQTIKDSLENILAGYSYSEPYFRERLKSNVEELFSILRDPSLPLLEVEDIL
;
A
#
# COMPACT_ATOMS: atom_id res chain seq x y z
N LEU A 1 14.11 9.81 39.10
CA LEU A 1 14.74 10.53 37.96
C LEU A 1 16.06 9.85 37.60
N GLN A 2 16.21 9.33 36.39
CA GLN A 2 17.42 8.67 35.92
C GLN A 2 17.97 9.38 34.68
N TRP A 3 19.14 10.01 34.80
CA TRP A 3 19.81 10.71 33.70
C TRP A 3 20.54 9.72 32.79
N ASN A 4 20.32 9.83 31.47
CA ASN A 4 20.99 9.01 30.44
C ASN A 4 22.07 9.77 29.67
N LYS A 5 22.04 11.11 29.67
CA LYS A 5 23.05 11.97 29.02
C LYS A 5 23.60 13.01 30.00
N ARG A 6 24.88 13.33 29.83
CA ARG A 6 25.57 14.38 30.60
C ARG A 6 25.40 15.75 29.92
N PRO A 7 25.45 16.85 30.68
CA PRO A 7 25.49 18.19 30.11
C PRO A 7 26.67 18.34 29.13
N GLY A 8 26.44 18.96 27.96
CA GLY A 8 27.45 19.15 26.92
C GLY A 8 27.65 17.96 25.97
N ALA A 9 26.90 16.86 26.13
CA ALA A 9 26.91 15.77 25.16
C ALA A 9 26.22 16.15 23.84
N ILE A 10 26.74 15.65 22.72
CA ILE A 10 26.10 15.76 21.41
C ILE A 10 24.83 14.91 21.41
N LEU A 11 23.75 15.45 20.81
CA LEU A 11 22.44 14.81 20.73
C LEU A 11 22.12 14.43 19.30
N ASP A 12 21.71 13.18 19.11
CA ASP A 12 21.15 12.68 17.85
C ASP A 12 19.62 12.69 17.88
N ALA A 13 18.99 12.59 16.72
CA ALA A 13 17.56 12.40 16.62
C ALA A 13 17.13 11.15 17.42
N SER A 14 16.00 11.26 18.13
CA SER A 14 15.46 10.21 19.00
C SER A 14 16.29 9.89 20.25
N CYS A 15 17.25 10.74 20.63
CA CYS A 15 18.02 10.56 21.86
C CYS A 15 17.20 10.78 23.13
N ILE A 16 17.19 9.79 24.03
CA ILE A 16 16.55 9.87 25.36
C ILE A 16 17.52 10.53 26.36
N LEU A 17 17.15 11.69 26.90
CA LEU A 17 17.98 12.44 27.85
C LEU A 17 17.90 11.89 29.27
N ALA A 18 16.71 11.50 29.70
CA ALA A 18 16.44 10.97 31.03
C ALA A 18 15.15 10.12 31.00
N ARG A 19 15.01 9.24 31.99
CA ARG A 19 13.75 8.56 32.29
C ARG A 19 13.20 9.10 33.61
N ILE A 20 11.91 9.37 33.63
CA ILE A 20 11.18 9.91 34.78
C ILE A 20 10.08 8.92 35.12
N ILE A 21 9.81 8.78 36.42
CA ILE A 21 8.68 8.01 36.94
C ILE A 21 7.59 9.03 37.22
N LEU A 22 6.37 8.76 36.77
CA LEU A 22 5.21 9.58 37.07
C LEU A 22 4.64 9.12 38.41
N ASP A 23 4.35 10.06 39.31
CA ASP A 23 3.81 9.76 40.64
C ASP A 23 2.43 9.10 40.55
N ASP A 24 1.60 9.53 39.59
CA ASP A 24 0.32 8.94 39.27
C ASP A 24 0.26 8.47 37.82
N SER A 25 0.40 7.15 37.63
CA SER A 25 0.33 6.51 36.31
C SER A 25 -1.09 6.51 35.71
N GLN A 26 -2.13 6.79 36.50
CA GLN A 26 -3.53 6.79 36.04
C GLN A 26 -3.89 8.03 35.22
N GLN A 27 -3.11 9.12 35.35
CA GLN A 27 -3.30 10.34 34.56
C GLN A 27 -2.69 10.26 33.17
N VAL A 28 -1.98 9.17 32.84
CA VAL A 28 -1.41 8.97 31.51
C VAL A 28 -2.52 8.57 30.55
N GLN A 29 -2.89 9.49 29.67
CA GLN A 29 -3.81 9.19 28.57
C GLN A 29 -3.14 8.28 27.54
N GLN A 30 -3.44 6.98 27.63
CA GLN A 30 -2.96 6.00 26.66
C GLN A 30 -3.73 6.14 25.34
N ALA A 31 -2.99 6.27 24.24
CA ALA A 31 -3.57 6.17 22.92
C ALA A 31 -4.12 4.75 22.72
N LYS A 32 -5.36 4.64 22.24
CA LYS A 32 -5.94 3.36 21.85
C LYS A 32 -5.60 3.11 20.40
N LEU A 33 -4.84 2.04 20.14
CA LEU A 33 -4.61 1.57 18.78
C LEU A 33 -5.94 1.14 18.16
N TYR A 34 -6.10 1.43 16.87
CA TYR A 34 -7.23 0.92 16.10
C TYR A 34 -7.06 -0.58 15.90
N ASP A 35 -7.96 -1.37 16.48
CA ASP A 35 -8.01 -2.84 16.34
C ASP A 35 -9.10 -3.29 15.35
N GLY A 36 -9.86 -2.34 14.82
CA GLY A 36 -10.87 -2.62 13.83
C GLY A 36 -10.26 -3.12 12.52
N LYS A 37 -11.08 -3.75 11.71
CA LYS A 37 -10.73 -4.01 10.32
C LYS A 37 -11.14 -2.81 9.50
N PHE A 38 -10.24 -2.35 8.63
CA PHE A 38 -10.63 -1.44 7.58
C PHE A 38 -11.71 -2.13 6.74
N ASN A 39 -12.91 -1.56 6.73
CA ASN A 39 -13.92 -1.99 5.77
C ASN A 39 -13.47 -1.46 4.42
N PHE A 40 -12.63 -2.23 3.73
CA PHE A 40 -12.47 -2.08 2.30
C PHE A 40 -13.80 -2.54 1.71
N GLU A 41 -14.77 -1.64 1.63
CA GLU A 41 -15.71 -1.71 0.53
C GLU A 41 -14.82 -1.69 -0.70
N ILE A 42 -14.59 -2.87 -1.28
CA ILE A 42 -13.92 -3.01 -2.55
C ILE A 42 -14.64 -2.00 -3.41
N SER A 43 -13.96 -0.89 -3.68
CA SER A 43 -14.51 0.13 -4.51
C SER A 43 -14.68 -0.56 -5.85
N ASN A 44 -15.91 -1.01 -6.11
CA ASN A 44 -16.42 -1.45 -7.40
C ASN A 44 -16.22 -0.38 -8.49
N ARG A 45 -15.55 0.74 -8.20
CA ARG A 45 -15.13 1.74 -9.18
C ARG A 45 -13.97 1.27 -10.07
N LEU A 46 -13.28 0.16 -9.76
CA LEU A 46 -12.11 -0.30 -10.54
C LEU A 46 -12.17 -1.74 -11.04
N THR A 47 -13.14 -2.56 -10.63
CA THR A 47 -13.40 -3.84 -11.31
C THR A 47 -14.21 -3.52 -12.56
N SER A 48 -13.53 -3.02 -13.59
CA SER A 48 -14.17 -2.98 -14.91
C SER A 48 -14.63 -4.39 -15.26
N THR A 49 -15.86 -4.50 -15.74
CA THR A 49 -16.36 -5.72 -16.38
C THR A 49 -15.98 -5.77 -17.86
N LYS A 50 -15.69 -4.62 -18.47
CA LYS A 50 -15.25 -4.54 -19.87
C LYS A 50 -13.77 -4.92 -19.98
N LEU A 51 -13.50 -5.85 -20.90
CA LEU A 51 -12.20 -6.48 -21.10
C LEU A 51 -11.10 -5.46 -21.49
N ASN A 52 -11.42 -4.45 -22.29
CA ASN A 52 -10.49 -3.38 -22.67
C ASN A 52 -10.07 -2.49 -21.47
N GLN A 53 -10.97 -2.22 -20.54
CA GLN A 53 -10.66 -1.45 -19.34
C GLN A 53 -9.87 -2.28 -18.31
N ILE A 54 -10.13 -3.59 -18.21
CA ILE A 54 -9.29 -4.51 -17.42
C ILE A 54 -7.87 -4.53 -18.00
N PHE A 55 -7.73 -4.61 -19.33
CA PHE A 55 -6.43 -4.52 -20.01
C PHE A 55 -5.66 -3.27 -19.61
N GLN A 56 -6.27 -2.08 -19.71
CA GLN A 56 -5.62 -0.82 -19.32
C GLN A 56 -5.22 -0.81 -17.83
N THR A 57 -6.08 -1.30 -16.95
CA THR A 57 -5.79 -1.38 -15.50
C THR A 57 -4.57 -2.27 -15.21
N ILE A 58 -4.49 -3.43 -15.86
CA ILE A 58 -3.36 -4.35 -15.70
C ILE A 58 -2.08 -3.77 -16.31
N LYS A 59 -2.18 -3.14 -17.49
CA LYS A 59 -1.08 -2.43 -18.14
C LYS A 59 -0.52 -1.34 -17.23
N ASP A 60 -1.36 -0.46 -16.70
CA ASP A 60 -0.96 0.61 -15.78
C ASP A 60 -0.32 0.04 -14.51
N SER A 61 -0.89 -1.03 -13.95
CA SER A 61 -0.30 -1.69 -12.78
C SER A 61 1.11 -2.24 -13.07
N LEU A 62 1.34 -2.80 -14.26
CA LEU A 62 2.65 -3.33 -14.65
C LEU A 62 3.64 -2.21 -14.96
N GLU A 63 3.22 -1.14 -15.63
CA GLU A 63 4.03 0.06 -15.87
C GLU A 63 4.49 0.70 -14.56
N ASN A 64 3.59 0.81 -13.58
CA ASN A 64 3.93 1.29 -12.23
C ASN A 64 4.97 0.41 -11.55
N ILE A 65 4.83 -0.93 -11.65
CA ILE A 65 5.82 -1.87 -11.14
C ILE A 65 7.18 -1.65 -11.82
N LEU A 66 7.20 -1.50 -13.15
CA LEU A 66 8.42 -1.24 -13.92
C LEU A 66 9.06 0.12 -13.59
N ALA A 67 8.25 1.12 -13.22
CA ALA A 67 8.71 2.42 -12.73
C ALA A 67 9.23 2.37 -11.29
N GLY A 68 9.16 1.22 -10.60
CA GLY A 68 9.65 1.02 -9.24
C GLY A 68 8.61 1.17 -8.14
N TYR A 69 7.34 1.41 -8.49
CA TYR A 69 6.23 1.41 -7.52
C TYR A 69 5.77 -0.02 -7.26
N SER A 70 6.46 -0.71 -6.36
CA SER A 70 6.17 -2.10 -6.00
C SER A 70 5.69 -2.22 -4.55
N TYR A 71 4.82 -3.20 -4.31
CA TYR A 71 4.50 -3.67 -2.96
C TYR A 71 5.73 -4.30 -2.29
N SER A 72 5.73 -4.37 -0.96
CA SER A 72 6.72 -5.16 -0.24
C SER A 72 6.44 -6.67 -0.42
N GLU A 73 7.50 -7.49 -0.32
CA GLU A 73 7.36 -8.94 -0.26
C GLU A 73 6.49 -9.34 0.96
N PRO A 74 5.61 -10.35 0.84
CA PRO A 74 5.45 -11.29 -0.28
C PRO A 74 4.47 -10.85 -1.38
N TYR A 75 3.70 -9.78 -1.15
CA TYR A 75 2.58 -9.38 -2.00
C TYR A 75 2.99 -9.03 -3.43
N PHE A 76 4.22 -8.54 -3.60
CA PHE A 76 4.76 -8.22 -4.92
C PHE A 76 4.72 -9.40 -5.88
N ARG A 77 5.27 -10.55 -5.48
CA ARG A 77 5.37 -11.73 -6.35
C ARG A 77 4.02 -12.30 -6.70
N GLU A 78 3.14 -12.42 -5.70
CA GLU A 78 1.79 -12.95 -5.90
C GLU A 78 0.99 -12.05 -6.85
N ARG A 79 1.06 -10.72 -6.65
CA ARG A 79 0.35 -9.76 -7.49
C ARG A 79 0.92 -9.68 -8.90
N LEU A 80 2.24 -9.67 -9.05
CA LEU A 80 2.89 -9.66 -10.36
C LEU A 80 2.50 -10.89 -11.18
N LYS A 81 2.55 -12.08 -10.56
CA LYS A 81 2.13 -13.31 -11.22
C LYS A 81 0.68 -13.25 -11.68
N SER A 82 -0.23 -12.84 -10.79
CA SER A 82 -1.65 -12.68 -11.11
C SER A 82 -1.87 -11.70 -12.26
N ASN A 83 -1.23 -10.53 -12.22
CA ASN A 83 -1.37 -9.51 -13.25
C ASN A 83 -0.86 -10.00 -14.62
N VAL A 84 0.26 -10.74 -14.65
CA VAL A 84 0.82 -11.27 -15.90
C VAL A 84 -0.05 -12.39 -16.48
N GLU A 85 -0.55 -13.29 -15.64
CA GLU A 85 -1.48 -14.34 -16.06
C GLU A 85 -2.77 -13.75 -16.64
N GLU A 86 -3.32 -12.74 -15.97
CA GLU A 86 -4.52 -12.02 -16.42
C GLU A 86 -4.27 -11.25 -17.73
N LEU A 87 -3.11 -10.59 -17.88
CA LEU A 87 -2.72 -9.93 -19.13
C LEU A 87 -2.70 -10.91 -20.31
N PHE A 88 -2.09 -12.08 -20.15
CA PHE A 88 -2.04 -13.09 -21.22
C PHE A 88 -3.42 -13.68 -21.54
N SER A 89 -4.30 -13.79 -20.54
CA SER A 89 -5.69 -14.21 -20.75
C SER A 89 -6.44 -13.19 -21.60
N ILE A 90 -6.32 -11.91 -21.27
CA ILE A 90 -6.99 -10.80 -21.96
C ILE A 90 -6.50 -10.65 -23.40
N LEU A 91 -5.19 -10.71 -23.63
CA LEU A 91 -4.59 -10.60 -24.96
C LEU A 91 -4.96 -11.75 -25.91
N ARG A 92 -5.47 -12.87 -25.37
CA ARG A 92 -5.93 -14.01 -26.17
C ARG A 92 -7.38 -13.85 -26.64
N ASP A 93 -8.15 -12.92 -26.06
CA ASP A 93 -9.54 -12.68 -26.45
C ASP A 93 -9.61 -11.86 -27.75
N PRO A 94 -10.20 -12.40 -28.83
CA PRO A 94 -10.28 -11.70 -30.12
C PRO A 94 -11.23 -10.49 -30.09
N SER A 95 -12.03 -10.33 -29.05
CA SER A 95 -12.98 -9.22 -28.87
C SER A 95 -12.30 -7.95 -28.36
N LEU A 96 -11.08 -8.05 -27.80
CA LEU A 96 -10.36 -6.92 -27.21
C LEU A 96 -10.23 -5.72 -28.17
N PRO A 97 -9.76 -5.87 -29.42
CA PRO A 97 -9.61 -4.73 -30.33
C PRO A 97 -10.95 -4.08 -30.69
N LEU A 98 -12.03 -4.88 -30.75
CA LEU A 98 -13.37 -4.36 -31.03
C LEU A 98 -13.86 -3.46 -29.88
N LEU A 99 -13.64 -3.90 -28.65
CA LEU A 99 -13.99 -3.14 -27.44
C LEU A 99 -13.14 -1.86 -27.30
N GLU A 100 -11.87 -1.90 -27.70
CA GLU A 100 -11.01 -0.71 -27.71
C GLU A 100 -11.49 0.33 -28.72
N VAL A 101 -11.95 -0.10 -29.90
CA VAL A 101 -12.51 0.80 -30.92
C VAL A 101 -13.85 1.37 -30.47
N GLU A 102 -14.70 0.56 -29.84
CA GLU A 102 -16.01 1.01 -29.31
C GLU A 102 -15.87 2.15 -28.29
N ASP A 103 -14.86 2.10 -27.42
CA ASP A 103 -14.67 3.15 -26.39
C ASP A 103 -14.12 4.48 -26.98
N ILE A 104 -13.65 4.51 -28.23
CA ILE A 104 -13.10 5.71 -28.90
C ILE A 104 -14.14 6.39 -29.81
N LEU A 105 -15.13 5.65 -30.31
CA LEU A 105 -16.18 6.12 -31.23
C LEU A 105 -17.34 6.81 -30.49
#